data_AF-A0AAW9IUV4-F1
#
_entry.id   AF-A0AAW9IUV4-F1
#
_cell.length_a   1.000
_cell.length_b   1.000
_cell.length_c   1.000
_cell.angle_alpha   90.00
_cell.angle_beta   90.00
_cell.angle_gamma   90.00
#
_symmetry.space_group_name_H-M   'P 1'
#
loop_
_entity.id
_entity.type
_entity.pdbx_description
1 polymer ?
#
loop_
_entity_poly.entity_id
_entity_poly.type
_entity_poly.pdbx_seq_one_letter_code
_entity_poly.pdbx_strand_id
1 'polypeptide(L)'
;MKKLLVPVLVIIIFALLFVGCTNSSNSSSDSSVEIINSNQQNSNSNNNSSNNDAKKSDSNNASHKDNKDNNVSNNKNTNKKLDNKTEKLLKDIKEKAIKGEIIDYDFKLGDSIYDVIDKLGKPSSENYVAEAKGNYFNFDSYNLSFGCNKGDQIFEIRSLNKDLKSLNLNNVENFFGKPDYTVTTKSKEKIIGYKITKDFKILFVFNASTYKLDHYSVLYPSITHNSMAGDNGREW
;
A
#
# COMPACT_ATOMS: atom_id res chain seq x y z
N MET A 1 -18.44 -52.85 -38.05
CA MET A 1 -19.63 -52.38 -38.79
C MET A 1 -19.98 -51.00 -38.22
N LYS A 2 -19.68 -49.90 -38.94
CA LYS A 2 -20.66 -49.02 -39.66
C LYS A 2 -21.79 -48.57 -38.71
N LYS A 3 -22.09 -47.30 -38.38
CA LYS A 3 -21.88 -45.94 -38.94
C LYS A 3 -22.16 -44.95 -37.77
N LEU A 4 -21.40 -43.85 -37.60
CA LEU A 4 -21.66 -42.48 -38.09
C LEU A 4 -22.86 -41.77 -37.43
N LEU A 5 -22.63 -40.67 -36.69
CA LEU A 5 -23.22 -39.34 -36.96
C LEU A 5 -22.61 -38.23 -36.09
N VAL A 6 -22.46 -37.08 -36.76
CA VAL A 6 -21.70 -35.84 -36.50
C VAL A 6 -22.58 -34.83 -35.71
N PRO A 7 -22.03 -33.74 -35.12
CA PRO A 7 -22.64 -33.02 -34.00
C PRO A 7 -23.64 -31.94 -34.44
N VAL A 8 -24.60 -31.63 -33.57
CA VAL A 8 -25.50 -30.47 -33.75
C VAL A 8 -24.95 -29.30 -32.95
N LEU A 9 -24.43 -28.36 -33.74
CA LEU A 9 -24.10 -26.98 -33.42
C LEU A 9 -25.41 -26.22 -33.08
N VAL A 10 -25.59 -25.80 -31.83
CA VAL A 10 -26.65 -24.82 -31.48
C VAL A 10 -26.00 -23.46 -31.28
N ILE A 11 -26.09 -22.66 -32.33
CA ILE A 11 -25.79 -21.23 -32.35
C ILE A 11 -26.86 -20.53 -31.50
N ILE A 12 -26.50 -20.06 -30.31
CA ILE A 12 -27.34 -19.14 -29.54
C ILE A 12 -27.02 -17.72 -30.02
N ILE A 13 -27.99 -17.15 -30.73
CA ILE A 13 -27.99 -15.81 -31.30
C ILE A 13 -28.01 -14.79 -30.15
N PHE A 14 -26.95 -13.98 -30.07
CA PHE A 14 -26.88 -12.77 -29.26
C PHE A 14 -27.81 -11.71 -29.85
N ALA A 15 -28.87 -11.32 -29.13
CA ALA A 15 -29.61 -10.10 -29.41
C ALA A 15 -29.05 -8.97 -28.54
N LEU A 16 -28.22 -8.12 -29.15
CA LEU A 16 -27.78 -6.85 -28.60
C LEU A 16 -28.92 -5.84 -28.73
N LEU A 17 -29.46 -5.37 -27.60
CA LEU A 17 -30.26 -4.14 -27.57
C LEU A 17 -29.32 -2.98 -27.21
N PHE A 18 -28.94 -2.22 -28.23
CA PHE A 18 -28.39 -0.88 -28.05
C PHE A 18 -29.54 0.07 -27.71
N VAL A 19 -29.50 0.66 -26.51
CA VAL A 19 -30.26 1.88 -26.22
C VAL A 19 -29.27 3.04 -26.34
N GLY A 20 -29.40 3.80 -27.43
CA GLY A 20 -28.75 5.08 -27.61
C GLY A 20 -29.52 6.17 -26.88
N CYS A 21 -28.83 6.98 -26.09
CA CYS A 21 -29.34 8.27 -25.63
C CYS A 21 -28.64 9.38 -26.42
N THR A 22 -29.44 10.16 -27.13
CA THR A 22 -29.06 11.39 -27.82
C THR A 22 -28.94 12.55 -26.84
N ASN A 23 -27.94 13.40 -27.05
CA ASN A 23 -27.76 14.70 -26.39
C ASN A 23 -28.94 15.65 -26.64
N SER A 24 -29.34 16.38 -25.60
CA SER A 24 -29.87 17.74 -25.72
C SER A 24 -29.49 18.56 -24.47
N SER A 25 -29.43 19.87 -24.70
CA SER A 25 -28.67 20.95 -24.05
C SER A 25 -29.04 21.37 -22.62
N ASN A 26 -28.01 21.98 -21.98
CA ASN A 26 -28.01 23.05 -20.96
C ASN A 26 -28.91 22.93 -19.72
N SER A 27 -28.27 22.81 -18.55
CA SER A 27 -28.47 23.79 -17.47
C SER A 27 -27.25 23.88 -16.57
N SER A 28 -26.90 25.12 -16.24
CA SER A 28 -25.85 25.54 -15.34
C SER A 28 -26.23 25.19 -13.90
N SER A 29 -25.30 24.61 -13.14
CA SER A 29 -25.33 24.70 -11.68
C SER A 29 -23.90 24.78 -11.16
N ASP A 30 -23.51 26.00 -10.82
CA ASP A 30 -22.40 26.29 -9.93
C ASP A 30 -22.54 25.45 -8.67
N SER A 31 -21.46 24.77 -8.29
CA SER A 31 -21.26 24.26 -6.93
C SER A 31 -19.77 24.25 -6.68
N SER A 32 -19.32 25.36 -6.09
CA SER A 32 -18.00 25.60 -5.55
C SER A 32 -17.58 24.46 -4.59
N VAL A 33 -16.55 23.71 -4.96
CA VAL A 33 -15.81 22.86 -4.02
C VAL A 33 -14.74 23.73 -3.36
N GLU A 34 -14.88 23.98 -2.06
CA GLU A 34 -13.85 24.64 -1.26
C GLU A 34 -12.59 23.77 -1.21
N ILE A 35 -11.50 24.30 -1.78
CA ILE A 35 -10.14 23.82 -1.58
C ILE A 35 -9.61 24.53 -0.34
N ILE A 36 -9.49 23.83 0.79
CA ILE A 36 -8.72 24.34 1.94
C ILE A 36 -7.24 24.07 1.67
N ASN A 37 -6.59 25.09 1.12
CA ASN A 37 -5.13 25.22 1.06
C ASN A 37 -4.71 26.23 2.13
N SER A 38 -3.91 25.82 3.12
CA SER A 38 -3.30 26.74 4.10
C SER A 38 -1.79 26.64 4.08
N ASN A 39 -1.19 27.57 3.35
CA ASN A 39 0.14 28.19 3.54
C ASN A 39 -0.15 29.69 3.32
N GLN A 40 0.28 30.67 4.12
CA GLN A 40 1.61 30.90 4.67
C GLN A 40 1.58 32.07 5.68
N GLN A 41 2.65 32.16 6.49
CA GLN A 41 3.28 33.35 7.09
C GLN A 41 2.55 34.10 8.22
N ASN A 42 3.03 34.04 9.46
CA ASN A 42 4.27 34.63 10.02
C ASN A 42 4.23 36.17 10.10
N SER A 43 4.12 36.68 11.32
CA SER A 43 4.57 38.01 11.71
C SER A 43 5.11 37.97 13.13
N ASN A 44 6.37 38.40 13.25
CA ASN A 44 7.15 38.60 14.46
C ASN A 44 6.43 39.49 15.48
N SER A 45 6.65 39.20 16.77
CA SER A 45 7.12 40.25 17.68
C SER A 45 7.95 39.64 18.81
N ASN A 46 9.22 40.03 18.83
CA ASN A 46 10.16 39.82 19.92
C ASN A 46 9.75 40.66 21.13
N ASN A 47 9.88 40.12 22.34
CA ASN A 47 10.33 40.90 23.49
C ASN A 47 11.22 40.03 24.38
N ASN A 48 12.49 40.40 24.41
CA ASN A 48 13.49 39.95 25.37
C ASN A 48 13.21 40.60 26.73
N SER A 49 13.40 39.87 27.82
CA SER A 49 13.77 40.48 29.10
C SER A 49 14.75 39.58 29.83
N SER A 50 15.96 40.10 30.05
CA SER A 50 16.95 39.63 31.01
C SER A 50 17.11 40.71 32.06
N ASN A 51 17.05 40.35 33.35
CA ASN A 51 18.11 40.59 34.35
C ASN A 51 17.64 40.35 35.79
N ASN A 52 18.56 39.71 36.51
CA ASN A 52 18.83 39.54 37.96
C ASN A 52 18.40 40.77 38.84
N ASP A 53 18.16 40.73 40.16
CA ASP A 53 18.96 40.15 41.26
C ASP A 53 18.25 40.27 42.65
N ALA A 54 18.58 39.35 43.57
CA ALA A 54 18.78 39.46 45.05
C ALA A 54 17.70 39.90 46.10
N LYS A 55 17.48 38.96 47.08
CA LYS A 55 17.40 39.07 48.58
C LYS A 55 16.17 39.78 49.23
N LYS A 56 15.58 39.39 50.39
CA LYS A 56 15.83 38.40 51.49
C LYS A 56 14.60 38.37 52.45
N SER A 57 14.39 37.22 53.14
CA SER A 57 13.70 36.98 54.45
C SER A 57 12.17 37.18 54.55
N ASP A 58 11.35 36.43 55.30
CA ASP A 58 11.53 35.49 56.42
C ASP A 58 10.44 34.39 56.49
N SER A 59 10.77 33.36 57.27
CA SER A 59 10.06 32.14 57.72
C SER A 59 8.55 32.23 58.05
N ASN A 60 7.78 31.18 57.71
CA ASN A 60 7.19 30.26 58.70
C ASN A 60 6.43 29.06 58.10
N ASN A 61 6.44 28.00 58.89
CA ASN A 61 6.21 26.58 58.62
C ASN A 61 4.72 26.20 58.74
N ALA A 62 4.15 25.40 57.82
CA ALA A 62 3.04 24.49 58.11
C ALA A 62 2.85 23.45 56.99
N SER A 63 2.87 22.20 57.39
CA SER A 63 2.51 20.99 56.66
C SER A 63 1.12 21.03 56.02
N HIS A 64 1.01 20.58 54.77
CA HIS A 64 -0.06 19.67 54.38
C HIS A 64 0.32 18.81 53.18
N LYS A 65 0.13 17.51 53.38
CA LYS A 65 0.26 16.39 52.47
C LYS A 65 -0.99 16.35 51.61
N ASP A 66 -0.87 16.36 50.29
CA ASP A 66 -1.88 15.78 49.39
C ASP A 66 -1.30 15.42 48.01
N ASN A 67 -1.68 14.21 47.60
CA ASN A 67 -1.36 13.51 46.36
C ASN A 67 -1.68 14.31 45.10
N LYS A 68 -0.72 14.38 44.17
CA LYS A 68 -1.03 14.24 42.73
C LYS A 68 0.22 13.81 41.95
N ASP A 69 0.39 12.50 41.81
CA ASP A 69 1.23 11.90 40.77
C ASP A 69 0.67 12.31 39.40
N ASN A 70 1.12 13.46 38.91
CA ASN A 70 1.01 13.79 37.50
C ASN A 70 2.08 12.96 36.78
N ASN A 71 1.69 11.72 36.41
CA ASN A 71 2.45 10.91 35.49
C ASN A 71 2.34 11.56 34.10
N VAL A 72 3.13 12.62 33.91
CA VAL A 72 3.42 13.21 32.60
C VAL A 72 4.16 12.13 31.84
N SER A 73 3.41 11.38 31.03
CA SER A 73 3.98 10.48 30.03
C SER A 73 4.74 11.34 29.04
N ASN A 74 6.02 11.58 29.35
CA ASN A 74 6.99 12.14 28.43
C ASN A 74 7.03 11.18 27.24
N ASN A 75 6.34 11.55 26.17
CA ASN A 75 6.48 10.98 24.85
C ASN A 75 7.90 11.28 24.35
N LYS A 76 8.88 10.54 24.88
CA LYS A 76 10.16 10.39 24.23
C LYS A 76 9.88 9.56 22.99
N ASN A 77 9.99 10.22 21.83
CA ASN A 77 10.32 9.59 20.56
C ASN A 77 11.61 8.79 20.76
N THR A 78 11.49 7.59 21.34
CA THR A 78 12.57 6.63 21.34
C THR A 78 12.54 6.00 19.98
N ASN A 79 13.53 6.37 19.14
CA ASN A 79 14.00 5.51 18.05
C ASN A 79 14.42 4.18 18.68
N LYS A 80 13.45 3.31 18.93
CA LYS A 80 13.69 1.99 19.49
C LYS A 80 14.44 1.22 18.42
N LYS A 81 15.69 0.88 18.73
CA LYS A 81 16.54 0.04 17.89
C LYS A 81 15.74 -1.20 17.50
N LEU A 82 15.70 -1.46 16.20
CA LEU A 82 15.02 -2.63 15.66
C LEU A 82 15.68 -3.89 16.22
N ASP A 83 14.88 -4.91 16.54
CA ASP A 83 15.45 -6.21 16.87
C ASP A 83 16.06 -6.86 15.63
N ASN A 84 17.08 -7.69 15.83
CA ASN A 84 17.88 -8.23 14.71
C ASN A 84 17.04 -9.09 13.74
N LYS A 85 15.98 -9.78 14.21
CA LYS A 85 15.13 -10.61 13.36
C LYS A 85 14.28 -9.72 12.45
N THR A 86 13.67 -8.69 13.01
CA THR A 86 12.89 -7.70 12.26
C THR A 86 13.74 -6.96 11.24
N GLU A 87 14.94 -6.52 11.64
CA GLU A 87 15.89 -5.85 10.74
C GLU A 87 16.31 -6.77 9.58
N LYS A 88 16.61 -8.03 9.87
CA LYS A 88 16.94 -9.02 8.83
C LYS A 88 15.78 -9.22 7.85
N LEU A 89 14.54 -9.39 8.34
CA LEU A 89 13.38 -9.59 7.46
C LEU A 89 13.15 -8.39 6.53
N LEU A 90 13.22 -7.16 7.04
CA LEU A 90 13.05 -5.95 6.22
C LEU A 90 14.21 -5.77 5.21
N LYS A 91 15.43 -6.14 5.60
CA LYS A 91 16.58 -6.17 4.70
C LYS A 91 16.39 -7.18 3.56
N ASP A 92 15.98 -8.40 3.88
CA ASP A 92 15.73 -9.46 2.88
C ASP A 92 14.62 -9.03 1.90
N ILE A 93 13.53 -8.43 2.40
CA ILE A 93 12.46 -7.85 1.56
C ILE A 93 13.03 -6.78 0.61
N LYS A 94 13.84 -5.84 1.12
CA LYS A 94 14.42 -4.78 0.30
C LYS A 94 15.36 -5.34 -0.77
N GLU A 95 16.24 -6.28 -0.42
CA GLU A 95 17.21 -6.88 -1.34
C GLU A 95 16.54 -7.68 -2.45
N LYS A 96 15.45 -8.40 -2.14
CA LYS A 96 14.62 -9.10 -3.13
C LYS A 96 13.86 -8.13 -4.02
N ALA A 97 13.25 -7.09 -3.45
CA ALA A 97 12.51 -6.10 -4.23
C ALA A 97 13.38 -5.32 -5.23
N ILE A 98 14.66 -5.07 -4.91
CA ILE A 98 15.62 -4.47 -5.87
C ILE A 98 15.73 -5.30 -7.16
N LYS A 99 15.55 -6.63 -7.04
CA LYS A 99 15.62 -7.58 -8.16
C LYS A 99 14.26 -7.85 -8.81
N GLY A 100 13.20 -7.18 -8.35
CA GLY A 100 11.83 -7.44 -8.80
C GLY A 100 11.27 -8.77 -8.28
N GLU A 101 11.73 -9.23 -7.13
CA GLU A 101 11.33 -10.48 -6.49
C GLU A 101 10.74 -10.22 -5.10
N ILE A 102 10.08 -11.24 -4.52
CA ILE A 102 9.72 -11.28 -3.11
C ILE A 102 10.64 -12.23 -2.33
N ILE A 103 10.49 -12.27 -1.00
CA ILE A 103 11.07 -13.30 -0.15
C ILE A 103 10.43 -14.68 -0.43
N ASP A 104 11.15 -15.74 -0.02
CA ASP A 104 10.76 -17.16 -0.10
C ASP A 104 10.63 -17.78 -1.50
N TYR A 105 10.47 -16.97 -2.54
CA TYR A 105 10.31 -17.43 -3.91
C TYR A 105 11.15 -16.62 -4.88
N ASP A 106 11.57 -17.26 -5.97
CA ASP A 106 12.42 -16.68 -7.01
C ASP A 106 11.62 -16.39 -8.30
N PHE A 107 10.39 -15.92 -8.16
CA PHE A 107 9.59 -15.40 -9.29
C PHE A 107 9.90 -13.92 -9.48
N LYS A 108 9.99 -13.47 -10.74
CA LYS A 108 10.36 -12.09 -11.06
C LYS A 108 9.23 -11.34 -11.75
N LEU A 109 9.21 -10.05 -11.48
CA LEU A 109 8.41 -9.09 -12.25
C LEU A 109 8.84 -9.09 -13.73
N GLY A 110 7.86 -9.07 -14.62
CA GLY A 110 8.05 -9.15 -16.07
C GLY A 110 8.03 -10.58 -16.64
N ASP A 111 8.20 -11.61 -15.79
CA ASP A 111 8.04 -13.00 -16.20
C ASP A 111 6.58 -13.31 -16.57
N SER A 112 6.35 -14.44 -17.24
CA SER A 112 5.01 -14.89 -17.57
C SER A 112 4.36 -15.57 -16.37
N ILE A 113 3.05 -15.35 -16.18
CA ILE A 113 2.27 -16.13 -15.21
C ILE A 113 2.30 -17.63 -15.50
N TYR A 114 2.50 -18.04 -16.75
CA TYR A 114 2.57 -19.45 -17.12
C TYR A 114 3.80 -20.14 -16.52
N ASP A 115 4.91 -19.43 -16.32
CA ASP A 115 6.10 -19.98 -15.63
C ASP A 115 5.79 -20.32 -14.16
N VAL A 116 4.93 -19.52 -13.51
CA VAL A 116 4.44 -19.78 -12.16
C VAL A 116 3.50 -20.99 -12.15
N ILE A 117 2.58 -21.06 -13.12
CA ILE A 117 1.62 -22.16 -13.24
C ILE A 117 2.31 -23.50 -13.49
N ASP A 118 3.34 -23.52 -14.35
CA ASP A 118 4.12 -24.72 -14.62
C ASP A 118 4.86 -25.21 -13.35
N LYS A 119 5.27 -24.28 -12.48
CA LYS A 119 6.01 -24.61 -11.26
C LYS A 119 5.11 -24.94 -10.06
N LEU A 120 3.99 -24.25 -9.89
CA LEU A 120 3.13 -24.34 -8.70
C LEU A 120 1.81 -25.09 -8.94
N GLY A 121 1.46 -25.33 -10.20
CA GLY A 121 0.16 -25.83 -10.62
C GLY A 121 -0.84 -24.71 -10.89
N LYS A 122 -2.13 -25.05 -10.97
CA LYS A 122 -3.19 -24.08 -11.25
C LYS A 122 -3.41 -23.12 -10.05
N PRO A 123 -3.76 -21.85 -10.30
CA PRO A 123 -4.15 -20.93 -9.24
C PRO A 123 -5.41 -21.42 -8.52
N SER A 124 -5.56 -21.05 -7.24
CA SER A 124 -6.78 -21.30 -6.46
C SER A 124 -7.94 -20.41 -6.93
N SER A 125 -7.64 -19.21 -7.43
CA SER A 125 -8.62 -18.32 -8.06
C SER A 125 -7.95 -17.34 -9.03
N GLU A 126 -8.75 -16.82 -9.96
CA GLU A 126 -8.37 -15.79 -10.91
C GLU A 126 -9.47 -14.73 -10.96
N ASN A 127 -9.13 -13.45 -10.77
CA ASN A 127 -10.10 -12.36 -10.82
C ASN A 127 -9.52 -11.12 -11.47
N TYR A 128 -10.29 -10.46 -12.33
CA TYR A 128 -9.92 -9.15 -12.87
C TYR A 128 -10.16 -8.04 -11.84
N VAL A 129 -9.15 -7.19 -11.60
CA VAL A 129 -9.24 -6.04 -10.69
C VAL A 129 -9.15 -4.76 -11.52
N ALA A 130 -10.26 -4.04 -11.62
CA ALA A 130 -10.39 -2.89 -12.51
C ALA A 130 -9.50 -1.70 -12.12
N GLU A 131 -9.23 -1.50 -10.84
CA GLU A 131 -8.35 -0.44 -10.33
C GLU A 131 -6.89 -0.73 -10.64
N ALA A 132 -6.51 -2.02 -10.66
CA ALA A 132 -5.16 -2.47 -10.96
C ALA A 132 -4.96 -2.83 -12.44
N LYS A 133 -6.03 -2.78 -13.26
CA LYS A 133 -6.02 -3.03 -14.70
C LYS A 133 -5.43 -4.39 -15.08
N GLY A 134 -5.66 -5.40 -14.25
CA GLY A 134 -5.00 -6.69 -14.39
C GLY A 134 -5.78 -7.85 -13.80
N ASN A 135 -5.43 -9.05 -14.25
CA ASN A 135 -5.89 -10.31 -13.69
C ASN A 135 -5.01 -10.69 -12.49
N TYR A 136 -5.64 -11.08 -11.40
CA TYR A 136 -4.97 -11.55 -10.20
C TYR A 136 -5.12 -13.05 -10.05
N PHE A 137 -3.99 -13.74 -10.05
CA PHE A 137 -3.87 -15.18 -9.88
C PHE A 137 -3.44 -15.46 -8.45
N ASN A 138 -4.32 -16.10 -7.68
CA ASN A 138 -4.07 -16.42 -6.28
C ASN A 138 -3.59 -17.86 -6.13
N PHE A 139 -2.62 -18.08 -5.25
CA PHE A 139 -2.05 -19.38 -4.94
C PHE A 139 -2.05 -19.55 -3.42
N ASP A 140 -3.25 -19.76 -2.86
CA ASP A 140 -3.48 -19.68 -1.40
C ASP A 140 -2.60 -20.66 -0.60
N SER A 141 -2.39 -21.88 -1.12
CA SER A 141 -1.50 -22.88 -0.50
C SER A 141 -0.04 -22.43 -0.41
N TYR A 142 0.37 -21.48 -1.23
CA TYR A 142 1.71 -20.91 -1.27
C TYR A 142 1.80 -19.51 -0.62
N ASN A 143 0.66 -18.93 -0.21
CA ASN A 143 0.56 -17.56 0.30
C ASN A 143 1.06 -16.51 -0.71
N LEU A 144 0.67 -16.66 -1.98
CA LEU A 144 1.08 -15.80 -3.09
C LEU A 144 -0.12 -15.28 -3.89
N SER A 145 0.04 -14.08 -4.45
CA SER A 145 -0.86 -13.53 -5.46
C SER A 145 -0.06 -12.77 -6.51
N PHE A 146 -0.43 -12.92 -7.78
CA PHE A 146 0.27 -12.32 -8.91
C PHE A 146 -0.69 -11.46 -9.72
N GLY A 147 -0.40 -10.17 -9.82
CA GLY A 147 -1.09 -9.25 -10.73
C GLY A 147 -0.45 -9.28 -12.11
N CYS A 148 -1.23 -9.57 -13.14
CA CYS A 148 -0.74 -9.73 -14.51
C CYS A 148 -1.42 -8.75 -15.47
N ASN A 149 -0.64 -8.18 -16.39
CA ASN A 149 -1.14 -7.30 -17.43
C ASN A 149 -1.83 -8.12 -18.53
N LYS A 150 -2.36 -7.46 -19.56
CA LYS A 150 -3.03 -8.13 -20.69
C LYS A 150 -2.12 -9.02 -21.54
N GLY A 151 -0.80 -8.88 -21.41
CA GLY A 151 0.19 -9.72 -22.07
C GLY A 151 0.68 -10.85 -21.18
N ASP A 152 -0.05 -11.17 -20.11
CA ASP A 152 0.25 -12.23 -19.14
C ASP A 152 1.60 -12.07 -18.43
N GLN A 153 2.13 -10.84 -18.40
CA GLN A 153 3.35 -10.51 -17.67
C GLN A 153 3.00 -10.07 -16.25
N ILE A 154 3.77 -10.57 -15.29
CA ILE A 154 3.61 -10.28 -13.87
C ILE A 154 4.09 -8.84 -13.59
N PHE A 155 3.16 -7.94 -13.25
CA PHE A 155 3.49 -6.57 -12.81
C PHE A 155 3.45 -6.40 -11.30
N GLU A 156 2.87 -7.34 -10.57
CA GLU A 156 2.84 -7.33 -9.11
C GLU A 156 2.99 -8.75 -8.55
N ILE A 157 3.84 -8.89 -7.54
CA ILE A 157 3.93 -10.10 -6.74
C ILE A 157 3.62 -9.74 -5.29
N ARG A 158 2.59 -10.37 -4.71
CA ARG A 158 2.22 -10.23 -3.30
C ARG A 158 2.70 -11.41 -2.48
N SER A 159 3.41 -11.12 -1.40
CA SER A 159 3.72 -12.11 -0.37
C SER A 159 2.73 -11.97 0.77
N LEU A 160 2.02 -13.06 1.08
CA LEU A 160 1.13 -13.18 2.24
C LEU A 160 1.78 -14.04 3.34
N ASN A 161 3.12 -14.09 3.40
CA ASN A 161 3.84 -14.88 4.40
C ASN A 161 3.40 -14.48 5.82
N LYS A 162 3.08 -15.48 6.65
CA LYS A 162 2.63 -15.30 8.04
C LYS A 162 3.66 -14.59 8.93
N ASP A 163 4.96 -14.73 8.64
CA ASP A 163 6.03 -14.05 9.38
C ASP A 163 5.94 -12.52 9.27
N LEU A 164 5.26 -12.00 8.24
CA LEU A 164 5.00 -10.57 8.07
C LEU A 164 4.18 -9.99 9.23
N LYS A 165 3.36 -10.80 9.91
CA LYS A 165 2.52 -10.36 11.04
C LYS A 165 3.34 -9.93 12.26
N SER A 166 4.65 -10.22 12.28
CA SER A 166 5.58 -9.66 13.27
C SER A 166 5.86 -8.16 13.06
N LEU A 167 5.69 -7.66 11.83
CA LEU A 167 5.96 -6.29 11.44
C LEU A 167 4.76 -5.38 11.72
N ASN A 168 5.04 -4.13 12.07
CA ASN A 168 4.06 -3.04 12.11
C ASN A 168 4.61 -1.82 11.38
N LEU A 169 3.76 -0.80 11.23
CA LEU A 169 4.07 0.44 10.53
C LEU A 169 5.40 1.06 10.98
N ASN A 170 5.61 1.18 12.29
CA ASN A 170 6.80 1.80 12.84
C ASN A 170 8.06 1.00 12.54
N ASN A 171 7.99 -0.34 12.45
CA ASN A 171 9.14 -1.14 12.01
C ASN A 171 9.55 -0.78 10.58
N VAL A 172 8.58 -0.66 9.67
CA VAL A 172 8.81 -0.36 8.26
C VAL A 172 9.33 1.07 8.09
N GLU A 173 8.68 2.06 8.72
CA GLU A 173 9.10 3.47 8.64
C GLU A 173 10.48 3.70 9.28
N ASN A 174 10.82 3.00 10.37
CA ASN A 174 12.15 3.10 10.97
C ASN A 174 13.27 2.52 10.08
N PHE A 175 12.97 1.53 9.24
CA PHE A 175 13.97 0.89 8.37
C PHE A 175 14.06 1.55 6.99
N PHE A 176 12.92 1.79 6.34
CA PHE A 176 12.85 2.37 5.00
C PHE A 176 12.84 3.90 5.00
N GLY A 177 12.56 4.52 6.16
CA GLY A 177 12.39 5.96 6.28
C GLY A 177 10.98 6.42 5.92
N LYS A 178 10.86 7.71 5.58
CA LYS A 178 9.59 8.34 5.18
C LYS A 178 9.09 7.69 3.88
N PRO A 179 7.81 7.25 3.81
CA PRO A 179 7.25 6.67 2.59
C PRO A 179 7.03 7.70 1.49
N ASP A 180 7.19 7.26 0.24
CA ASP A 180 6.89 8.03 -0.98
C ASP A 180 5.38 8.11 -1.27
N TYR A 181 4.64 7.13 -0.75
CA TYR A 181 3.19 7.01 -0.93
C TYR A 181 2.53 6.59 0.37
N THR A 182 1.37 7.16 0.65
CA THR A 182 0.55 6.76 1.80
C THR A 182 -0.91 6.97 1.44
N VAL A 183 -1.72 5.95 1.67
CA VAL A 183 -3.18 6.03 1.54
C VAL A 183 -3.84 5.20 2.63
N THR A 184 -5.05 5.60 3.01
CA THR A 184 -5.94 4.77 3.82
C THR A 184 -7.10 4.32 2.95
N THR A 185 -7.35 3.02 2.86
CA THR A 185 -8.43 2.47 2.04
C THR A 185 -9.80 2.78 2.65
N LYS A 186 -10.88 2.59 1.88
CA LYS A 186 -12.25 2.67 2.42
C LYS A 186 -12.48 1.67 3.57
N SER A 187 -11.79 0.53 3.53
CA SER A 187 -11.78 -0.49 4.57
C SER A 187 -10.84 -0.16 5.75
N LYS A 188 -10.29 1.06 5.79
CA LYS A 188 -9.38 1.58 6.84
C LYS A 188 -8.02 0.89 6.91
N GLU A 189 -7.62 0.15 5.88
CA GLU A 189 -6.26 -0.38 5.80
C GLU A 189 -5.30 0.76 5.48
N LYS A 190 -4.14 0.78 6.13
CA LYS A 190 -3.09 1.74 5.79
C LYS A 190 -2.16 1.09 4.78
N ILE A 191 -1.92 1.78 3.67
CA ILE A 191 -0.96 1.38 2.66
C ILE A 191 0.14 2.42 2.63
N ILE A 192 1.40 1.99 2.68
CA ILE A 192 2.55 2.85 2.42
C ILE A 192 3.41 2.28 1.30
N GLY A 193 4.05 3.15 0.53
CA GLY A 193 4.87 2.76 -0.60
C GLY A 193 6.24 3.41 -0.62
N TYR A 194 7.20 2.70 -1.20
CA TYR A 194 8.58 3.14 -1.39
C TYR A 194 9.04 2.85 -2.82
N LYS A 195 9.71 3.82 -3.45
CA LYS A 195 10.47 3.61 -4.68
C LYS A 195 11.78 2.92 -4.31
N ILE A 196 12.02 1.74 -4.87
CA ILE A 196 13.21 0.93 -4.56
C ILE A 196 14.27 1.07 -5.65
N THR A 197 13.84 1.01 -6.90
CA THR A 197 14.68 1.26 -8.07
C THR A 197 13.95 2.23 -9.01
N LYS A 198 14.54 2.50 -10.18
CA LYS A 198 13.85 3.25 -11.24
C LYS A 198 12.60 2.52 -11.77
N ASP A 199 12.60 1.19 -11.66
CA ASP A 199 11.59 0.31 -12.26
C ASP A 199 10.63 -0.25 -11.20
N PHE A 200 11.12 -0.49 -9.98
CA PHE A 200 10.39 -1.24 -8.96
C PHE A 200 10.02 -0.41 -7.73
N LYS A 201 8.80 -0.68 -7.24
CA LYS A 201 8.24 -0.11 -6.02
C LYS A 201 7.85 -1.23 -5.05
N ILE A 202 7.81 -0.93 -3.76
CA ILE A 202 7.19 -1.80 -2.75
C ILE A 202 5.95 -1.11 -2.20
N LEU A 203 4.88 -1.88 -1.98
CA LEU A 203 3.75 -1.51 -1.13
C LEU A 203 3.69 -2.38 0.11
N PHE A 204 3.47 -1.78 1.27
CA PHE A 204 3.17 -2.46 2.53
C PHE A 204 1.73 -2.17 2.92
N VAL A 205 0.92 -3.22 3.11
CA VAL A 205 -0.50 -3.10 3.47
C VAL A 205 -0.68 -3.55 4.91
N PHE A 206 -1.14 -2.65 5.78
CA PHE A 206 -1.37 -2.93 7.19
C PHE A 206 -2.85 -3.17 7.45
N ASN A 207 -3.12 -4.28 8.13
CA ASN A 207 -4.47 -4.66 8.52
C ASN A 207 -5.08 -3.62 9.47
N ALA A 208 -6.29 -3.18 9.18
CA ALA A 208 -6.97 -2.10 9.92
C ALA A 208 -7.24 -2.42 11.40
N SER A 209 -7.42 -3.70 11.75
CA SER A 209 -7.78 -4.12 13.10
C SER A 209 -6.56 -4.41 13.97
N THR A 210 -5.57 -5.08 13.41
CA THR A 210 -4.38 -5.54 14.15
C THR A 210 -3.20 -4.57 14.05
N TYR A 211 -3.23 -3.66 13.07
CA TYR A 211 -2.13 -2.75 12.71
C TYR A 211 -0.81 -3.47 12.39
N LYS A 212 -0.89 -4.78 12.12
CA LYS A 212 0.23 -5.60 11.66
C LYS A 212 0.27 -5.63 10.14
N LEU A 213 1.46 -5.84 9.59
CA LEU A 213 1.63 -6.00 8.15
C LEU A 213 0.84 -7.23 7.70
N ASP A 214 -0.09 -7.00 6.79
CA ASP A 214 -0.93 -8.04 6.23
C ASP A 214 -0.21 -8.81 5.13
N HIS A 215 0.23 -8.05 4.13
CA HIS A 215 1.03 -8.48 3.01
C HIS A 215 1.88 -7.31 2.54
N TYR A 216 2.87 -7.61 1.69
CA TYR A 216 3.55 -6.61 0.91
C TYR A 216 3.59 -7.04 -0.55
N SER A 217 3.76 -6.05 -1.42
CA SER A 217 3.84 -6.23 -2.86
C SER A 217 5.12 -5.63 -3.39
N VAL A 218 5.73 -6.29 -4.39
CA VAL A 218 6.70 -5.64 -5.28
C VAL A 218 6.02 -5.39 -6.62
N LEU A 219 6.16 -4.18 -7.15
CA LEU A 219 5.45 -3.72 -8.35
C LEU A 219 6.41 -3.27 -9.43
N TYR A 220 6.03 -3.51 -10.68
CA TYR A 220 6.62 -2.94 -11.89
C TYR A 220 5.61 -2.06 -12.64
N PRO A 221 5.40 -0.81 -12.18
CA PRO A 221 4.44 0.13 -12.75
C PRO A 221 4.44 0.25 -14.28
N SER A 222 5.62 0.42 -14.89
CA SER A 222 5.71 0.82 -16.31
C SER A 222 5.17 -0.23 -17.28
N ILE A 223 5.16 -1.52 -16.91
CA ILE A 223 4.62 -2.58 -17.78
C ILE A 223 3.10 -2.72 -17.69
N THR A 224 2.43 -1.88 -16.89
CA THR A 224 0.97 -1.79 -16.87
C THR A 224 0.44 -0.73 -17.84
N HIS A 225 1.33 0.07 -18.44
CA HIS A 225 0.97 1.05 -19.46
C HIS A 225 0.31 0.39 -20.67
N ASN A 226 -0.80 0.96 -21.16
CA ASN A 226 -1.49 0.48 -22.35
C ASN A 226 -1.80 1.64 -23.30
N SER A 227 -0.89 1.86 -24.25
CA SER A 227 -1.01 2.93 -25.24
C SER A 227 -2.26 2.79 -26.14
N MET A 228 -2.72 1.55 -26.40
CA MET A 228 -3.92 1.31 -27.21
C MET A 228 -5.21 1.72 -26.49
N ALA A 229 -5.22 1.68 -25.16
CA ALA A 229 -6.34 2.11 -24.33
C ALA A 229 -6.21 3.57 -23.84
N GLY A 230 -5.11 4.26 -24.20
CA GLY A 230 -4.78 5.57 -23.63
C GLY A 230 -4.56 5.53 -22.11
N ASP A 231 -4.23 4.36 -21.56
CA ASP A 231 -4.05 4.16 -20.13
C ASP A 231 -2.56 4.31 -19.78
N ASN A 232 -2.25 5.25 -18.89
CA ASN A 232 -0.88 5.52 -18.47
C ASN A 232 -0.27 4.39 -17.62
N GLY A 233 -1.09 3.45 -17.17
CA GLY A 233 -0.69 2.39 -16.25
C GLY A 233 -0.82 2.83 -14.81
N ARG A 234 -0.62 1.87 -13.92
CA ARG A 234 -0.65 2.04 -12.47
C ARG A 234 0.65 2.65 -11.99
N GLU A 235 0.55 3.66 -11.12
CA GLU A 235 1.71 4.20 -10.41
C GLU A 235 1.96 3.55 -9.05
N TRP A 236 0.90 3.32 -8.26
CA TRP A 236 0.99 2.74 -6.92
C TRP A 236 -0.07 1.71 -6.70
#